data_AF-A0A2W1FAK7-F1
#
_entry.id   AF-A0A2W1FAK7-F1
#
_cell.length_a   1.000
_cell.length_b   1.000
_cell.length_c   1.000
_cell.angle_alpha   90.00
_cell.angle_beta   90.00
_cell.angle_gamma   90.00
#
_symmetry.space_group_name_H-M   'P 1'
#
loop_
_entity.id
_entity.type
_entity.pdbx_description
1 polymer ?
#
loop_
_entity_poly.entity_id
_entity_poly.type
_entity_poly.pdbx_seq_one_letter_code
_entity_poly.pdbx_strand_id
1 'polypeptide(L)'
;MKYSGLYFISNPSTNIDASLSIVNTLIQSIESSFQSATRQAPWSLSYRAFRDTIPPGYQHPTGADGKPKPYAHSYQHLLHLSNLDSNRTYIYAQPATQPETVVSIPLRQQDAYGSVLKFQLSALWLSRHTFSVREGTTYSCGLCTIQIGELRATREGPQSASVLSPGIVVCITTTVGAEDTDDGPDSGHASVGNETTMQVDGDDDEIDFEYAQTVIREFWSKIKDGRDLGRSEVREVMMAPVAPRKKAQERDAAVRMWCDVLRMRG
;
A
#
# COMPACT_ATOMS: atom_id res chain seq x y z
N MET A 1 -12.51 -3.25 -11.90
CA MET A 1 -11.15 -3.28 -11.26
C MET A 1 -11.11 -2.27 -10.12
N LYS A 2 -10.36 -2.48 -9.03
CA LYS A 2 -10.16 -1.42 -8.03
C LYS A 2 -8.93 -0.57 -8.38
N TYR A 3 -9.02 0.73 -8.13
CA TYR A 3 -7.91 1.67 -8.26
C TYR A 3 -7.79 2.50 -6.99
N SER A 4 -6.57 2.66 -6.48
CA SER A 4 -6.32 3.28 -5.18
C SER A 4 -5.33 4.44 -5.27
N GLY A 5 -5.53 5.44 -4.43
CA GLY A 5 -4.57 6.48 -4.11
C GLY A 5 -4.31 6.51 -2.61
N LEU A 6 -3.05 6.64 -2.24
CA LEU A 6 -2.58 6.61 -0.87
C LEU A 6 -1.94 7.95 -0.50
N TYR A 7 -2.45 8.55 0.56
CA TYR A 7 -1.95 9.79 1.15
C TYR A 7 -1.28 9.48 2.49
N PHE A 8 -0.03 9.91 2.63
CA PHE A 8 0.70 9.86 3.89
C PHE A 8 0.87 11.27 4.45
N ILE A 9 0.39 11.48 5.66
CA ILE A 9 0.44 12.76 6.37
C ILE A 9 1.52 12.62 7.43
N SER A 10 2.65 13.31 7.24
CA SER A 10 3.80 13.18 8.14
C SER A 10 3.52 13.81 9.50
N ASN A 11 3.90 13.13 10.58
CA ASN A 11 3.86 13.68 11.92
C ASN A 11 5.30 13.99 12.39
N PRO A 12 5.78 15.23 12.21
CA PRO A 12 7.16 15.59 12.56
C PRO A 12 7.44 15.47 14.06
N SER A 13 6.42 15.58 14.91
CA SER A 13 6.57 15.41 16.37
C SER A 13 6.78 13.95 16.77
N THR A 14 6.40 13.01 15.90
CA THR A 14 6.31 11.56 16.17
C THR A 14 5.41 11.18 17.35
N ASN A 15 4.66 12.14 17.92
CA ASN A 15 3.76 11.95 19.03
C ASN A 15 2.45 11.29 18.57
N ILE A 16 2.05 10.21 19.23
CA ILE A 16 0.82 9.47 18.93
C ILE A 16 -0.42 10.38 19.07
N ASP A 17 -0.51 11.21 20.10
CA ASP A 17 -1.68 12.07 20.35
C ASP A 17 -1.89 13.08 19.23
N ALA A 18 -0.80 13.62 18.67
CA ALA A 18 -0.86 14.52 17.52
C ALA A 18 -1.43 13.81 16.28
N SER A 19 -1.02 12.56 16.03
CA SER A 19 -1.55 11.78 14.92
C SER A 19 -3.01 11.37 15.13
N LEU A 20 -3.39 10.98 16.35
CA LEU A 20 -4.78 10.66 16.69
C LEU A 20 -5.70 11.88 16.55
N SER A 21 -5.22 13.07 16.95
CA SER A 21 -5.98 14.31 16.75
C SER A 21 -6.29 14.54 15.27
N ILE A 22 -5.28 14.44 14.39
CA ILE A 22 -5.48 14.59 12.95
C ILE A 22 -6.40 13.48 12.39
N VAL A 23 -6.25 12.22 12.84
CA VAL A 23 -7.17 11.13 12.45
C VAL A 23 -8.62 11.49 12.79
N ASN A 24 -8.87 11.99 14.01
CA ASN A 24 -10.21 12.40 14.43
C ASN A 24 -10.74 13.57 13.59
N THR A 25 -9.89 14.57 13.28
CA THR A 25 -10.25 15.68 12.40
C THR A 25 -10.65 15.19 11.00
N LEU A 26 -9.90 14.25 10.43
CA LEU A 26 -10.19 13.68 9.11
C LEU A 26 -11.47 12.83 9.13
N ILE A 27 -11.68 12.05 10.18
CA ILE A 27 -12.91 11.28 10.39
C ILE A 27 -14.13 12.20 10.43
N GLN A 28 -14.10 13.25 11.25
CA GLN A 28 -15.17 14.25 11.31
C GLN A 28 -15.38 14.94 9.96
N SER A 29 -14.31 15.16 9.19
CA SER A 29 -14.39 15.71 7.85
C SER A 29 -15.12 14.77 6.88
N ILE A 30 -14.84 13.47 6.93
CA ILE A 30 -15.56 12.48 6.12
C ILE A 30 -17.04 12.47 6.48
N GLU A 31 -17.36 12.38 7.77
CA GLU A 31 -18.74 12.28 8.25
C GLU A 31 -19.57 13.54 7.94
N SER A 32 -18.93 14.71 7.92
CA SER A 32 -19.60 15.97 7.55
C SER A 32 -19.67 16.23 6.05
N SER A 33 -18.67 15.79 5.27
CA SER A 33 -18.58 16.07 3.83
C SER A 33 -19.33 15.06 2.97
N PHE A 34 -19.54 13.84 3.46
CA PHE A 34 -20.16 12.75 2.71
C PHE A 34 -21.38 12.22 3.47
N GLN A 35 -22.57 12.76 3.15
CA GLN A 35 -23.82 12.38 3.83
C GLN A 35 -24.16 10.89 3.72
N SER A 36 -23.68 10.21 2.68
CA SER A 36 -23.86 8.78 2.45
C SER A 36 -22.71 7.92 3.03
N ALA A 37 -21.79 8.51 3.80
CA ALA A 37 -20.69 7.78 4.39
C ALA A 37 -21.20 6.78 5.43
N THR A 38 -20.89 5.51 5.20
CA THR A 38 -21.21 4.43 6.14
C THR A 38 -19.93 3.81 6.66
N ARG A 39 -19.80 3.72 7.98
CA ARG A 39 -18.64 3.08 8.61
C ARG A 39 -18.68 1.57 8.35
N GLN A 40 -17.55 1.02 7.92
CA GLN A 40 -17.38 -0.39 7.61
C GLN A 40 -16.50 -1.08 8.67
N ALA A 41 -16.26 -2.38 8.49
CA ALA A 41 -15.36 -3.14 9.36
C ALA A 41 -13.96 -2.47 9.43
N PRO A 42 -13.31 -2.51 10.61
CA PRO A 42 -11.98 -1.94 10.77
C PRO A 42 -10.96 -2.72 9.93
N TRP A 43 -9.84 -2.07 9.64
CA TRP A 43 -8.74 -2.66 8.90
C TRP A 43 -7.43 -2.56 9.68
N SER A 44 -6.47 -3.41 9.34
CA SER A 44 -5.15 -3.43 9.97
C SER A 44 -4.03 -3.54 8.93
N LEU A 45 -2.85 -3.11 9.36
CA LEU A 45 -1.62 -3.11 8.59
C LEU A 45 -0.48 -3.63 9.45
N SER A 46 0.33 -4.51 8.88
CA SER A 46 1.63 -4.87 9.42
C SER A 46 2.67 -4.74 8.32
N TYR A 47 3.70 -3.96 8.56
CA TYR A 47 4.74 -3.69 7.57
C TYR A 47 6.12 -3.83 8.20
N ARG A 48 7.02 -4.55 7.52
CA ARG A 48 8.45 -4.60 7.86
C ARG A 48 9.27 -4.37 6.61
N ALA A 49 10.30 -3.54 6.72
CA ALA A 49 11.25 -3.28 5.66
C ALA A 49 12.65 -3.77 6.06
N PHE A 50 13.27 -4.51 5.14
CA PHE A 50 14.65 -4.94 5.21
C PHE A 50 15.41 -4.31 4.05
N ARG A 51 16.64 -3.88 4.30
CA ARG A 51 17.54 -3.32 3.31
C ARG A 51 18.80 -4.16 3.24
N ASP A 52 19.35 -4.37 2.07
CA ASP A 52 20.62 -5.07 1.95
C ASP A 52 21.77 -4.35 2.68
N THR A 53 22.76 -5.12 3.10
CA THR A 53 24.02 -4.60 3.66
C THR A 53 24.99 -4.28 2.52
N ILE A 54 25.86 -3.29 2.73
CA ILE A 54 26.91 -2.98 1.75
C ILE A 54 27.95 -4.11 1.80
N PRO A 55 28.26 -4.77 0.67
CA PRO A 55 29.24 -5.85 0.65
C PRO A 55 30.61 -5.39 1.16
N PRO A 56 31.35 -6.22 1.92
CA PRO A 56 32.71 -5.91 2.31
C PRO A 56 33.58 -5.65 1.07
N GLY A 57 34.34 -4.55 1.09
CA GLY A 57 35.20 -4.16 -0.04
C GLY A 57 34.46 -3.47 -1.20
N TYR A 58 33.18 -3.15 -1.07
CA TYR A 58 32.50 -2.31 -2.06
C TYR A 58 33.23 -0.95 -2.18
N GLN A 59 33.69 -0.65 -3.39
CA GLN A 59 34.27 0.64 -3.73
C GLN A 59 33.22 1.45 -4.49
N HIS A 60 32.95 2.66 -4.00
CA HIS A 60 32.01 3.56 -4.67
C HIS A 60 32.56 3.92 -6.06
N PRO A 61 31.83 3.62 -7.15
CA PRO A 61 32.25 4.06 -8.47
C PRO A 61 32.23 5.59 -8.50
N THR A 62 33.29 6.18 -9.05
CA THR A 62 33.38 7.62 -9.23
C THR A 62 32.53 8.04 -10.43
N GLY A 63 31.59 8.96 -10.21
CA GLY A 63 30.78 9.55 -11.27
C GLY A 63 31.60 10.44 -12.20
N ALA A 64 30.99 10.88 -13.30
CA ALA A 64 31.60 11.80 -14.25
C ALA A 64 31.98 13.16 -13.63
N ASP A 65 31.39 13.50 -12.49
CA ASP A 65 31.66 14.69 -11.68
C ASP A 65 32.78 14.49 -10.65
N GLY A 66 33.43 13.32 -10.63
CA GLY A 66 34.46 12.99 -9.65
C GLY A 66 33.92 12.60 -8.28
N LYS A 67 32.59 12.56 -8.07
CA LYS A 67 32.00 12.23 -6.76
C LYS A 67 31.66 10.74 -6.66
N PRO A 68 31.80 10.12 -5.48
CA PRO A 68 31.41 8.73 -5.27
C PRO A 68 29.90 8.57 -5.41
N LYS A 69 29.45 7.64 -6.26
CA LYS A 69 28.03 7.30 -6.40
C LYS A 69 27.57 6.50 -5.16
N PRO A 70 26.45 6.86 -4.50
CA PRO A 70 25.90 6.09 -3.40
C PRO A 70 25.63 4.64 -3.79
N TYR A 71 25.76 3.71 -2.83
CA TYR A 71 25.40 2.32 -3.04
C TYR A 71 23.89 2.21 -3.30
N ALA A 72 23.51 1.56 -4.41
CA ALA A 72 22.12 1.36 -4.76
C ALA A 72 21.58 0.15 -3.96
N HIS A 73 20.84 0.45 -2.90
CA HIS A 73 20.32 -0.57 -2.00
C HIS A 73 19.17 -1.37 -2.61
N SER A 74 19.13 -2.66 -2.29
CA SER A 74 17.98 -3.52 -2.53
C SER A 74 17.09 -3.55 -1.29
N TYR A 75 15.78 -3.62 -1.49
CA TYR A 75 14.82 -3.69 -0.39
C TYR A 75 13.96 -4.93 -0.47
N GLN A 76 13.58 -5.42 0.70
CA GLN A 76 12.59 -6.45 0.85
C GLN A 76 11.55 -6.01 1.87
N HIS A 77 10.29 -6.00 1.44
CA HIS A 77 9.16 -5.56 2.24
C HIS A 77 8.29 -6.76 2.58
N LEU A 78 7.82 -6.84 3.82
CA LEU A 78 6.75 -7.73 4.25
C LEU A 78 5.55 -6.84 4.56
N LEU A 79 4.44 -7.04 3.87
CA LEU A 79 3.23 -6.24 4.00
C LEU A 79 2.02 -7.16 4.19
N HIS A 80 1.36 -7.03 5.33
CA HIS A 80 0.00 -7.55 5.53
C HIS A 80 -0.97 -6.38 5.59
N LEU A 81 -2.04 -6.49 4.82
CA LEU A 81 -3.12 -5.52 4.71
C LEU A 81 -4.44 -6.30 4.72
N SER A 82 -5.21 -6.15 5.81
CA SER A 82 -6.40 -6.98 6.04
C SER A 82 -7.50 -6.80 4.99
N ASN A 83 -7.47 -5.69 4.23
CA ASN A 83 -8.40 -5.37 3.14
C ASN A 83 -7.99 -5.96 1.78
N LEU A 84 -6.72 -6.31 1.59
CA LEU A 84 -6.25 -7.00 0.37
C LEU A 84 -6.48 -8.50 0.49
N ASP A 85 -6.09 -9.07 1.63
CA ASP A 85 -6.29 -10.48 1.98
C ASP A 85 -6.14 -10.65 3.50
N SER A 86 -7.09 -11.33 4.14
CA SER A 86 -7.11 -11.53 5.60
C SER A 86 -6.08 -12.54 6.10
N ASN A 87 -5.56 -13.40 5.22
CA ASN A 87 -4.75 -14.56 5.57
C ASN A 87 -3.39 -14.61 4.84
N ARG A 88 -3.01 -13.55 4.13
CA ARG A 88 -1.75 -13.47 3.39
C ARG A 88 -0.90 -12.30 3.84
N THR A 89 0.41 -12.51 3.76
CA THR A 89 1.42 -11.47 3.79
C THR A 89 2.10 -11.43 2.43
N TYR A 90 2.23 -10.24 1.88
CA TYR A 90 2.91 -9.99 0.62
C TYR A 90 4.38 -9.69 0.89
N ILE A 91 5.25 -10.34 0.12
CA ILE A 91 6.67 -10.06 0.09
C ILE A 91 6.94 -9.32 -1.22
N TYR A 92 7.40 -8.08 -1.10
CA TYR A 92 7.79 -7.28 -2.24
C TYR A 92 9.30 -7.09 -2.24
N ALA A 93 9.96 -7.65 -3.25
CA ALA A 93 11.39 -7.52 -3.47
C ALA A 93 11.65 -6.42 -4.49
N GLN A 94 12.39 -5.39 -4.09
CA GLN A 94 12.88 -4.29 -4.91
C GLN A 94 14.42 -4.40 -5.05
N PRO A 95 14.93 -5.30 -5.91
CA PRO A 95 16.35 -5.39 -6.18
C PRO A 95 16.86 -4.15 -6.93
N ALA A 96 18.06 -3.69 -6.62
CA ALA A 96 18.60 -2.46 -7.19
C ALA A 96 18.84 -2.49 -8.72
N THR A 97 19.04 -3.68 -9.29
CA THR A 97 19.41 -3.88 -10.70
C THR A 97 18.50 -4.83 -11.47
N GLN A 98 17.43 -5.33 -10.84
CA GLN A 98 16.53 -6.32 -11.43
C GLN A 98 15.07 -5.86 -11.35
N PRO A 99 14.15 -6.48 -12.11
CA PRO A 99 12.74 -6.21 -12.00
C PRO A 99 12.20 -6.55 -10.60
N GLU A 100 11.31 -5.70 -10.11
CA GLU A 100 10.68 -5.89 -8.81
C GLU A 100 9.65 -7.02 -8.86
N THR A 101 9.55 -7.78 -7.77
CA THR A 101 8.66 -8.95 -7.71
C THR A 101 7.82 -8.92 -6.45
N VAL A 102 6.53 -9.26 -6.58
CA VAL A 102 5.61 -9.46 -5.47
C VAL A 102 5.25 -10.93 -5.40
N VAL A 103 5.37 -11.52 -4.21
CA VAL A 103 4.89 -12.88 -3.91
C VAL A 103 4.07 -12.86 -2.62
N SER A 104 3.30 -13.90 -2.35
CA SER A 104 2.53 -13.99 -1.10
C SER A 104 2.84 -15.28 -0.33
N ILE A 105 2.86 -15.16 0.99
CA ILE A 105 2.97 -16.27 1.95
C ILE A 105 1.76 -16.27 2.89
N PRO A 106 1.40 -17.39 3.53
CA PRO A 106 0.42 -17.41 4.59
C PRO A 106 0.78 -16.44 5.74
N LEU A 107 -0.19 -15.69 6.25
CA LEU A 107 0.01 -14.70 7.33
C LEU A 107 0.71 -15.30 8.56
N ARG A 108 0.34 -16.53 8.94
CA ARG A 108 0.97 -17.26 10.06
C ARG A 108 2.49 -17.47 9.91
N GLN A 109 3.04 -17.35 8.69
CA GLN A 109 4.47 -17.50 8.43
C GLN A 109 5.22 -16.16 8.43
N GLN A 110 4.52 -15.02 8.53
CA GLN A 110 5.13 -13.69 8.47
C GLN A 110 6.24 -13.51 9.51
N ASP A 111 5.99 -13.86 10.77
CA ASP A 111 6.96 -13.64 11.85
C ASP A 111 8.17 -14.58 11.75
N ALA A 112 7.94 -15.83 11.36
CA ALA A 112 9.03 -16.78 11.11
C ALA A 112 9.91 -16.28 9.95
N TYR A 113 9.31 -15.82 8.85
CA TYR A 113 10.04 -15.28 7.71
C TYR A 113 10.87 -14.05 8.09
N GLY A 114 10.25 -13.07 8.77
CA GLY A 114 10.96 -11.89 9.26
C GLY A 114 12.09 -12.21 10.24
N SER A 115 11.93 -13.24 11.08
CA SER A 115 12.96 -13.69 12.01
C SER A 115 14.17 -14.32 11.29
N VAL A 116 13.94 -15.06 10.21
CA VAL A 116 15.02 -15.59 9.35
C VAL A 116 15.83 -14.44 8.77
N LEU A 117 15.18 -13.45 8.14
CA LEU A 117 15.86 -12.27 7.59
C LEU A 117 16.67 -11.53 8.65
N LYS A 118 16.08 -11.33 9.82
CA LYS A 118 16.68 -10.53 10.89
C LYS A 118 17.83 -11.22 11.62
N PHE A 119 17.72 -12.51 11.91
CA PHE A 119 18.65 -13.20 12.80
C PHE A 119 19.58 -14.16 12.08
N GLN A 120 19.09 -14.87 11.06
CA GLN A 120 19.89 -15.85 10.31
C GLN A 120 20.58 -15.23 9.11
N LEU A 121 19.96 -14.23 8.48
CA LEU A 121 20.48 -13.53 7.30
C LEU A 121 20.87 -12.08 7.61
N SER A 122 21.22 -11.78 8.86
CA SER A 122 21.61 -10.43 9.32
C SER A 122 22.84 -9.86 8.61
N ALA A 123 23.71 -10.73 8.10
CA ALA A 123 24.87 -10.34 7.29
C ALA A 123 24.46 -9.79 5.91
N LEU A 124 23.28 -10.17 5.41
CA LEU A 124 22.75 -9.76 4.10
C LEU A 124 21.68 -8.69 4.23
N TRP A 125 20.91 -8.70 5.31
CA TRP A 125 19.73 -7.85 5.50
C TRP A 125 19.77 -7.12 6.84
N LEU A 126 19.50 -5.81 6.77
CA LEU A 126 19.31 -4.94 7.91
C LEU A 126 17.85 -4.54 8.04
N SER A 127 17.25 -4.78 9.22
CA SER A 127 15.91 -4.27 9.52
C SER A 127 15.90 -2.74 9.56
N ARG A 128 14.94 -2.11 8.88
CA ARG A 128 14.83 -0.65 8.75
C ARG A 128 13.66 -0.10 9.54
N HIS A 129 12.45 -0.53 9.19
CA HIS A 129 11.22 0.01 9.73
C HIS A 129 10.25 -1.13 10.00
N THR A 130 9.59 -1.07 11.16
CA THR A 130 8.41 -1.88 11.47
C THR A 130 7.27 -0.93 11.76
N PHE A 131 6.25 -0.96 10.91
CA PHE A 131 5.05 -0.14 11.03
C PHE A 131 3.81 -1.00 11.21
N SER A 132 2.82 -0.45 11.91
CA SER A 132 1.51 -1.11 12.06
C SER A 132 0.37 -0.11 12.16
N VAL A 133 -0.79 -0.52 11.67
CA VAL A 133 -2.10 0.08 11.97
C VAL A 133 -2.91 -1.02 12.64
N ARG A 134 -3.38 -0.79 13.87
CA ARG A 134 -4.11 -1.82 14.63
C ARG A 134 -5.61 -1.80 14.37
N GLU A 135 -6.20 -0.61 14.40
CA GLU A 135 -7.65 -0.38 14.30
C GLU A 135 -7.93 0.79 13.37
N GLY A 136 -7.58 0.61 12.10
CA GLY A 136 -7.90 1.58 11.06
C GLY A 136 -9.41 1.66 10.84
N THR A 137 -9.91 2.85 10.53
CA THR A 137 -11.32 3.08 10.23
C THR A 137 -11.56 3.05 8.72
N THR A 138 -12.64 2.39 8.30
CA THR A 138 -13.07 2.30 6.90
C THR A 138 -14.43 2.99 6.75
N TYR A 139 -14.58 3.80 5.70
CA TYR A 139 -15.85 4.38 5.26
C TYR A 139 -16.16 3.95 3.82
N SER A 140 -17.41 3.62 3.55
CA SER A 140 -17.94 3.50 2.19
C SER A 140 -18.74 4.76 1.86
N CYS A 141 -18.36 5.44 0.78
CA CYS A 141 -18.87 6.75 0.36
C CYS A 141 -19.29 6.71 -1.12
N GLY A 142 -20.32 5.91 -1.44
CA GLY A 142 -20.79 5.73 -2.81
C GLY A 142 -19.75 5.00 -3.67
N LEU A 143 -19.15 5.70 -4.63
CA LEU A 143 -18.17 5.15 -5.58
C LEU A 143 -16.76 4.95 -5.00
N CYS A 144 -16.53 5.39 -3.76
CA CYS A 144 -15.23 5.30 -3.10
C CYS A 144 -15.31 4.63 -1.74
N THR A 145 -14.26 3.88 -1.41
CA THR A 145 -13.96 3.41 -0.05
C THR A 145 -12.77 4.19 0.48
N ILE A 146 -12.91 4.78 1.67
CA ILE A 146 -11.86 5.55 2.34
C ILE A 146 -11.39 4.79 3.58
N GLN A 147 -10.09 4.62 3.73
CA GLN A 147 -9.47 3.95 4.86
C GLN A 147 -8.48 4.90 5.52
N ILE A 148 -8.65 5.15 6.82
CA ILE A 148 -7.78 6.02 7.61
C ILE A 148 -7.19 5.22 8.75
N GLY A 149 -5.89 5.39 8.99
CA GLY A 149 -5.19 4.74 10.09
C GLY A 149 -4.01 5.54 10.59
N GLU A 150 -3.83 5.56 11.91
CA GLU A 150 -2.61 6.03 12.55
C GLU A 150 -1.51 4.98 12.41
N LEU A 151 -0.35 5.39 11.90
CA LEU A 151 0.77 4.51 11.64
C LEU A 151 1.70 4.49 12.87
N ARG A 152 1.82 3.34 13.52
CA ARG A 152 2.70 3.12 14.68
C ARG A 152 4.03 2.51 14.26
N ALA A 153 5.12 3.18 14.59
CA ALA A 153 6.48 2.67 14.50
C ALA A 153 6.87 1.95 15.79
N THR A 154 7.31 0.70 15.64
CA THR A 154 7.87 -0.08 16.73
C THR A 154 9.37 -0.30 16.49
N ARG A 155 10.18 -0.07 17.53
CA ARG A 155 11.58 -0.49 17.53
C ARG A 155 11.67 -1.92 18.03
N GLU A 156 12.33 -2.78 17.27
CA GLU A 156 12.56 -4.15 17.66
C GLU A 156 13.95 -4.30 18.30
N GLY A 157 14.01 -4.52 19.62
CA GLY A 157 15.27 -4.74 20.34
C GLY A 157 15.10 -4.69 21.86
N PRO A 158 16.18 -4.92 22.64
CA PRO A 158 16.13 -4.96 24.12
C PRO A 158 15.68 -3.64 24.77
N GLN A 159 15.70 -2.53 24.01
CA GLN A 159 15.30 -1.18 24.45
C GLN A 159 13.99 -0.72 23.77
N SER A 160 13.04 -1.63 23.55
CA SER A 160 11.76 -1.36 22.88
C SER A 160 10.75 -0.58 23.77
N ALA A 161 11.15 0.58 24.29
CA ALA A 161 10.39 1.29 25.32
C ALA A 161 9.38 2.34 24.81
N SER A 162 9.46 2.80 23.56
CA SER A 162 8.50 3.78 23.03
C SER A 162 7.98 3.42 21.64
N VAL A 163 6.65 3.42 21.51
CA VAL A 163 5.95 3.43 20.23
C VAL A 163 5.88 4.88 19.78
N LEU A 164 6.29 5.14 18.54
CA LEU A 164 6.21 6.46 17.93
C LEU A 164 5.17 6.44 16.81
N SER A 165 4.57 7.58 16.49
CA SER A 165 3.65 7.70 15.37
C SER A 165 4.27 8.55 14.27
N PRO A 166 4.92 7.96 13.25
CA PRO A 166 5.46 8.69 12.11
C PRO A 166 4.42 9.49 11.30
N GLY A 167 3.14 9.16 11.42
CA GLY A 167 2.10 9.84 10.67
C GLY A 167 0.84 9.02 10.48
N ILE A 168 0.07 9.40 9.48
CA ILE A 168 -1.26 8.87 9.19
C ILE A 168 -1.29 8.45 7.73
N VAL A 169 -2.00 7.36 7.46
CA VAL A 169 -2.26 6.88 6.11
C VAL A 169 -3.74 6.99 5.80
N VAL A 170 -4.05 7.54 4.63
CA VAL A 170 -5.40 7.64 4.06
C VAL A 170 -5.38 6.98 2.69
N CYS A 171 -6.06 5.85 2.53
CA CYS A 171 -6.22 5.17 1.26
C CYS A 171 -7.63 5.43 0.72
N ILE A 172 -7.75 5.96 -0.48
CA ILE A 172 -9.02 6.16 -1.18
C ILE A 172 -9.02 5.19 -2.36
N THR A 173 -10.03 4.33 -2.42
CA THR A 173 -10.17 3.32 -3.47
C THR A 173 -11.48 3.51 -4.21
N THR A 174 -11.43 3.51 -5.54
CA THR A 174 -12.61 3.56 -6.41
C THR A 174 -12.64 2.35 -7.35
N THR A 175 -13.77 2.09 -7.97
CA THR A 175 -13.92 1.06 -9.02
C THR A 175 -13.76 1.70 -10.40
N VAL A 176 -13.02 1.03 -11.28
CA VAL A 176 -12.78 1.47 -12.67
C VAL A 176 -13.10 0.30 -13.61
N GLY A 177 -13.74 0.60 -14.74
CA GLY A 177 -14.27 -0.36 -15.70
C GLY A 177 -15.70 -0.81 -15.37
N ALA A 178 -16.37 -1.41 -16.35
CA ALA A 178 -17.71 -1.96 -16.18
C ALA A 178 -17.71 -3.04 -15.08
N GLU A 179 -18.71 -3.01 -14.20
CA GLU A 179 -18.98 -4.14 -13.31
C GLU A 179 -19.54 -5.27 -14.16
N ASP A 180 -18.66 -6.12 -14.68
CA ASP A 180 -19.05 -7.42 -15.25
C ASP A 180 -19.82 -8.16 -14.15
N THR A 181 -21.14 -8.14 -14.27
CA THR A 181 -22.09 -8.62 -13.28
C THR A 181 -22.22 -10.15 -13.33
N ASP A 182 -21.14 -10.84 -13.67
CA ASP A 182 -21.09 -12.28 -13.90
C ASP A 182 -20.36 -13.00 -12.75
N ASP A 183 -20.84 -12.77 -11.52
CA ASP A 183 -20.66 -13.74 -10.42
C ASP A 183 -21.72 -14.85 -10.56
N GLY A 184 -21.76 -15.47 -11.75
CA GLY A 184 -22.46 -16.73 -11.97
C GLY A 184 -21.72 -17.85 -11.23
N PRO A 185 -22.36 -18.57 -10.29
CA PRO A 185 -21.72 -19.68 -9.62
C PRO A 185 -21.38 -20.77 -10.65
N ASP A 186 -20.09 -21.10 -10.71
CA ASP A 186 -19.44 -22.26 -11.33
C ASP A 186 -20.41 -23.44 -11.58
N SER A 187 -21.10 -23.41 -12.72
CA SER A 187 -21.99 -24.49 -13.16
C SER A 187 -21.26 -25.34 -14.18
N GLY A 188 -20.69 -26.44 -13.69
CA GLY A 188 -20.03 -27.46 -14.49
C GLY A 188 -21.01 -28.20 -15.40
N HIS A 189 -21.36 -27.60 -16.53
CA HIS A 189 -22.01 -28.31 -17.64
C HIS A 189 -21.10 -28.33 -18.86
N ALA A 190 -20.48 -29.51 -19.06
CA ALA A 190 -19.84 -29.91 -20.28
C ALA A 190 -20.88 -29.98 -21.41
N SER A 191 -21.00 -28.89 -22.17
CA SER A 191 -21.70 -28.89 -23.45
C SER A 191 -20.66 -29.01 -24.57
N VAL A 192 -20.60 -30.21 -25.16
CA VAL A 192 -19.85 -30.48 -26.39
C VAL A 192 -20.74 -30.05 -27.55
N GLY A 193 -20.60 -28.78 -27.96
CA GLY A 193 -21.41 -28.17 -29.02
C GLY A 193 -20.54 -27.31 -29.93
N ASN A 194 -20.35 -27.81 -31.14
CA ASN A 194 -19.55 -27.28 -32.23
C ASN A 194 -20.11 -25.91 -32.72
N GLU A 195 -19.48 -24.79 -32.36
CA GLU A 195 -19.83 -23.47 -32.90
C GLU A 195 -18.59 -22.63 -33.24
N THR A 196 -18.53 -22.25 -34.51
CA THR A 196 -17.60 -21.30 -35.12
C THR A 196 -17.66 -19.95 -34.40
N THR A 197 -16.66 -19.68 -33.55
CA THR A 197 -16.47 -18.40 -32.89
C THR A 197 -16.01 -17.34 -33.89
N MET A 198 -16.93 -16.44 -34.26
CA MET A 198 -16.56 -15.15 -34.82
C MET A 198 -15.73 -14.41 -33.76
N GLN A 199 -14.47 -14.18 -34.08
CA GLN A 199 -13.55 -13.33 -33.35
C GLN A 199 -14.05 -11.89 -33.53
N VAL A 200 -14.99 -11.50 -32.67
CA VAL A 200 -15.33 -10.09 -32.47
C VAL A 200 -14.10 -9.50 -31.80
N ASP A 201 -13.34 -8.70 -32.55
CA ASP A 201 -12.39 -7.73 -32.01
C ASP A 201 -13.22 -6.81 -31.09
N GLY A 202 -13.41 -7.25 -29.86
CA GLY A 202 -14.10 -6.50 -28.83
C GLY A 202 -13.27 -5.26 -28.57
N ASP A 203 -13.91 -4.10 -28.73
CA ASP A 203 -13.41 -2.82 -28.24
C ASP A 203 -12.78 -3.07 -26.86
N ASP A 204 -11.46 -2.90 -26.79
CA ASP A 204 -10.77 -2.79 -25.52
C ASP A 204 -11.33 -1.52 -24.88
N ASP A 205 -12.39 -1.66 -24.08
CA ASP A 205 -12.94 -0.59 -23.25
C ASP A 205 -11.78 0.02 -22.48
N GLU A 206 -11.32 1.17 -22.97
CA GLU A 206 -10.12 1.82 -22.50
C GLU A 206 -10.38 2.26 -21.04
N ILE A 207 -9.76 1.55 -20.09
CA ILE A 207 -9.94 1.84 -18.68
C ILE A 207 -9.42 3.24 -18.40
N ASP A 208 -10.34 4.17 -18.08
CA ASP A 208 -10.00 5.54 -17.76
C ASP A 208 -9.42 5.68 -16.35
N PHE A 209 -8.11 5.43 -16.24
CA PHE A 209 -7.36 5.66 -14.99
C PHE A 209 -7.25 7.15 -14.64
N GLU A 210 -7.37 8.06 -15.60
CA GLU A 210 -7.27 9.51 -15.37
C GLU A 210 -8.52 10.01 -14.63
N TYR A 211 -9.70 9.53 -15.03
CA TYR A 211 -10.94 9.74 -14.30
C TYR A 211 -10.83 9.21 -12.87
N ALA A 212 -10.34 7.98 -12.67
CA ALA A 212 -10.18 7.39 -11.34
C ALA A 212 -9.26 8.21 -10.44
N GLN A 213 -8.11 8.68 -10.96
CA GLN A 213 -7.21 9.58 -10.24
C GLN A 213 -7.86 10.91 -9.88
N THR A 214 -8.64 11.47 -10.80
CA THR A 214 -9.37 12.74 -10.59
C THR A 214 -10.39 12.60 -9.48
N VAL A 215 -11.22 11.55 -9.51
CA VAL A 215 -12.18 11.24 -8.45
C VAL A 215 -11.48 11.09 -7.09
N ILE A 216 -10.37 10.36 -7.02
CA ILE A 216 -9.61 10.19 -5.78
C ILE A 216 -9.10 11.54 -5.24
N ARG A 217 -8.55 12.39 -6.11
CA ARG A 217 -8.06 13.73 -5.73
C ARG A 217 -9.17 14.67 -5.29
N GLU A 218 -10.34 14.57 -5.91
CA GLU A 218 -11.53 15.32 -5.49
C GLU A 218 -12.01 14.90 -4.11
N PHE A 219 -12.08 13.58 -3.84
CA PHE A 219 -12.41 13.06 -2.52
C PHE A 219 -11.39 13.53 -1.48
N TRP A 220 -10.10 13.41 -1.76
CA TRP A 220 -9.05 13.92 -0.87
C TRP A 220 -9.20 15.43 -0.63
N SER A 221 -9.50 16.20 -1.67
CA SER A 221 -9.70 17.64 -1.58
C SER A 221 -10.88 18.01 -0.69
N LYS A 222 -11.99 17.28 -0.77
CA LYS A 222 -13.14 17.44 0.14
C LYS A 222 -12.79 17.06 1.58
N ILE A 223 -12.08 15.96 1.79
CA ILE A 223 -11.66 15.51 3.14
C ILE A 223 -10.77 16.56 3.81
N LYS A 224 -9.85 17.18 3.08
CA LYS A 224 -8.93 18.18 3.65
C LYS A 224 -9.49 19.60 3.70
N ASP A 225 -10.65 19.87 3.10
CA ASP A 225 -11.16 21.23 2.93
C ASP A 225 -11.45 21.91 4.28
N GLY A 226 -10.90 23.12 4.45
CA GLY A 226 -11.00 23.88 5.69
C GLY A 226 -10.41 23.20 6.94
N ARG A 227 -9.58 22.16 6.79
CA ARG A 227 -8.95 21.45 7.92
C ARG A 227 -7.47 21.83 8.02
N ASP A 228 -7.04 22.19 9.23
CA ASP A 228 -5.63 22.42 9.52
C ASP A 228 -4.95 21.08 9.86
N LEU A 229 -4.05 20.64 8.98
CA LEU A 229 -3.18 19.48 9.22
C LEU A 229 -1.87 19.87 9.92
N GLY A 230 -1.73 21.14 10.32
CA GLY A 230 -0.55 21.71 10.96
C GLY A 230 0.63 21.80 9.99
N ARG A 231 1.84 21.51 10.49
CA ARG A 231 3.09 21.46 9.71
C ARG A 231 3.30 20.13 8.99
N SER A 232 2.25 19.33 8.83
CA SER A 232 2.34 18.00 8.26
C SER A 232 2.49 18.09 6.76
N GLU A 233 3.49 17.40 6.22
CA GLU A 233 3.65 17.24 4.77
C GLU A 233 2.74 16.09 4.31
N VAL A 234 1.97 16.34 3.25
CA VAL A 234 1.12 15.32 2.62
C VAL A 234 1.85 14.77 1.39
N ARG A 235 2.17 13.48 1.41
CA ARG A 235 2.71 12.75 0.27
C ARG A 235 1.60 11.93 -0.38
N GLU A 236 1.39 12.14 -1.68
CA GLU A 236 0.46 11.35 -2.51
C GLU A 236 1.24 10.29 -3.30
N VAL A 237 0.69 9.09 -3.38
CA VAL A 237 1.12 8.04 -4.32
C VAL A 237 -0.11 7.35 -4.89
N MET A 238 -0.20 7.30 -6.21
CA MET A 238 -1.28 6.61 -6.93
C MET A 238 -0.85 5.20 -7.32
N MET A 239 -1.80 4.27 -7.37
CA MET A 239 -1.55 2.94 -7.87
C MET A 239 -1.12 2.97 -9.34
N ALA A 240 -0.12 2.17 -9.71
CA ALA A 240 0.27 2.05 -11.12
C ALA A 240 -0.89 1.46 -11.94
N PRO A 241 -1.18 1.98 -13.14
CA PRO A 241 -2.14 1.37 -14.05
C PRO A 241 -1.74 -0.06 -14.37
N VAL A 242 -2.72 -0.98 -14.36
CA VAL A 242 -2.49 -2.38 -14.72
C VAL A 242 -3.55 -2.81 -15.71
N ALA A 243 -3.18 -3.66 -16.66
CA ALA A 243 -4.12 -4.25 -17.60
C ALA A 243 -5.28 -4.99 -16.86
N PRO A 244 -6.53 -4.85 -17.34
CA PRO A 244 -7.75 -5.30 -16.65
C PRO A 244 -7.78 -6.77 -16.24
N ARG A 245 -7.08 -7.64 -16.98
CA ARG A 245 -7.42 -9.06 -17.06
C ARG A 245 -6.85 -9.92 -15.93
N LYS A 246 -6.15 -9.35 -14.93
CA LYS A 246 -5.52 -10.14 -13.85
C LYS A 246 -5.70 -9.51 -12.47
N LYS A 247 -6.69 -10.00 -11.71
CA LYS A 247 -6.91 -9.67 -10.27
C LYS A 247 -5.62 -9.76 -9.43
N ALA A 248 -4.70 -10.68 -9.76
CA ALA A 248 -3.41 -10.78 -9.10
C ALA A 248 -2.54 -9.53 -9.30
N GLN A 249 -2.53 -8.97 -10.51
CA GLN A 249 -1.72 -7.79 -10.81
C GLN A 249 -2.28 -6.51 -10.18
N GLU A 250 -3.60 -6.38 -10.03
CA GLU A 250 -4.24 -5.31 -9.24
C GLU A 250 -3.71 -5.33 -7.80
N ARG A 251 -3.69 -6.50 -7.16
CA ARG A 251 -3.15 -6.66 -5.81
C ARG A 251 -1.66 -6.34 -5.74
N ASP A 252 -0.87 -6.81 -6.71
CA ASP A 252 0.56 -6.50 -6.75
C ASP A 252 0.81 -5.00 -6.89
N ALA A 253 0.01 -4.30 -7.71
CA ALA A 253 0.12 -2.84 -7.85
C ALA A 253 -0.25 -2.10 -6.56
N ALA A 254 -1.28 -2.55 -5.85
CA ALA A 254 -1.62 -2.03 -4.52
C ALA A 254 -0.46 -2.26 -3.53
N VAL A 255 0.13 -3.46 -3.50
CA VAL A 255 1.28 -3.78 -2.64
C VAL A 255 2.46 -2.84 -2.92
N ARG A 256 2.81 -2.62 -4.20
CA ARG A 256 3.88 -1.69 -4.59
C ARG A 256 3.61 -0.28 -4.08
N MET A 257 2.40 0.25 -4.34
CA MET A 257 1.97 1.57 -3.88
C MET A 257 2.13 1.73 -2.36
N TRP A 258 1.64 0.76 -1.58
CA TRP A 258 1.76 0.77 -0.13
C TRP A 258 3.22 0.71 0.34
N CYS A 259 4.04 -0.18 -0.24
CA CYS A 259 5.45 -0.29 0.13
C CYS A 259 6.24 0.98 -0.22
N ASP A 260 5.94 1.64 -1.34
CA ASP A 260 6.61 2.89 -1.74
C ASP A 260 6.30 4.08 -0.83
N VAL A 261 5.07 4.14 -0.31
CA VAL A 261 4.67 5.13 0.70
C VAL A 261 5.34 4.84 2.04
N LEU A 262 5.30 3.58 2.48
CA LEU A 262 5.84 3.14 3.77
C LEU A 262 7.38 3.03 3.78
N ARG A 263 8.03 3.07 2.62
CA ARG A 263 9.49 3.24 2.51
C ARG A 263 9.85 4.70 2.83
N MET A 264 9.81 5.02 4.12
CA MET A 264 10.30 6.29 4.65
C MET A 264 11.79 6.45 4.30
N ARG A 265 12.25 7.70 4.09
CA ARG A 265 13.67 7.97 3.79
C ARG A 265 14.56 7.42 4.90
N GLY A 266 15.44 6.48 4.56
CA GLY A 266 16.33 5.80 5.51
C GLY A 266 17.37 4.88 4.88
#